data_AF-A0AA37KN03-F1
#
_entry.id   AF-A0AA37KN03-F1
#
_cell.length_a   1.000
_cell.length_b   1.000
_cell.length_c   1.000
_cell.angle_alpha   90.00
_cell.angle_beta   90.00
_cell.angle_gamma   90.00
#
_symmetry.space_group_name_H-M   'P 1'
#
loop_
_entity.id
_entity.type
_entity.pdbx_description
1 polymer ?
#
loop_
_entity_poly.entity_id
_entity_poly.type
_entity_poly.pdbx_seq_one_letter_code
_entity_poly.pdbx_strand_id
1 'polypeptide(L)'
;MPNAGTRIASATGANTRTDSTAAFPRRRFVHGIGVELRPEYVCPTNPFLAGDNLARQPIDLLLAAHLRYSFRFQPGSRPDRIYGGAYQGIGVSYYSFENREELGSPVALYIFQGARIARISRRLSFNYEWNFGLSFGWKPYDAQMNPANIMMGSKINAYINADFYLNVTLTRELDFSAGLSMTHFSNGNTKFPNAGLNSIGMKFGLLYCFGRADDPLVKPRRPLLAPDFPRHFSYDLVLFGSWRRKGVEVGDKQYASPNAYGVAGFNFATMYNFGYKFRAGLSLDGVYDGSANVYTEDYIVEVGGRDPGYTFYTPSIDRQIALGISGRAEFVMPYFTVGIGLGVNVLHKGGDLKSFYQMLTLKIAATRRTFVHIGYCLKDFQTPNYLMLGVGFRFNNKYPVLR
;
A
#
# COMPACT_ATOMS: atom_id res chain seq x y z
N MET A 1 -18.23 -86.76 -31.92
CA MET A 1 -19.47 -86.03 -31.54
C MET A 1 -19.63 -86.12 -30.05
N PRO A 2 -19.84 -85.03 -29.28
CA PRO A 2 -19.60 -83.60 -29.52
C PRO A 2 -18.46 -83.08 -28.58
N ASN A 3 -18.07 -81.81 -28.47
CA ASN A 3 -17.93 -80.61 -29.30
C ASN A 3 -17.53 -79.45 -28.34
N ALA A 4 -16.96 -78.36 -28.87
CA ALA A 4 -16.58 -77.08 -28.23
C ALA A 4 -15.28 -77.08 -27.39
N GLY A 5 -14.16 -76.44 -27.75
CA GLY A 5 -13.85 -75.44 -28.77
C GLY A 5 -13.69 -74.04 -28.17
N THR A 6 -12.46 -73.57 -27.92
CA THR A 6 -12.03 -72.16 -28.10
C THR A 6 -10.50 -72.02 -28.08
N ARG A 7 -10.01 -70.92 -28.66
CA ARG A 7 -8.77 -70.76 -29.45
C ARG A 7 -7.49 -70.46 -28.66
N ILE A 8 -6.38 -70.86 -29.29
CA ILE A 8 -5.01 -70.35 -29.16
C ILE A 8 -4.92 -68.89 -29.66
N ALA A 9 -4.17 -68.02 -28.98
CA ALA A 9 -3.26 -67.05 -29.61
C ALA A 9 -2.38 -66.31 -28.59
N SER A 10 -1.08 -66.43 -28.79
CA SER A 10 0.01 -65.60 -28.26
C SER A 10 -0.06 -64.16 -28.78
N ALA A 11 0.34 -63.17 -27.97
CA ALA A 11 0.71 -61.84 -28.44
C ALA A 11 1.85 -61.25 -27.59
N THR A 12 3.06 -61.35 -28.14
CA THR A 12 4.08 -60.30 -28.30
C THR A 12 4.06 -59.10 -27.35
N GLY A 13 5.23 -58.82 -26.76
CA GLY A 13 5.45 -57.73 -25.81
C GLY A 13 5.39 -56.31 -26.38
N ALA A 14 5.32 -55.36 -25.46
CA ALA A 14 5.62 -53.96 -25.72
C ALA A 14 6.20 -53.32 -24.44
N ASN A 15 7.50 -53.03 -24.52
CA ASN A 15 8.25 -51.98 -23.82
C ASN A 15 7.53 -51.22 -22.70
N THR A 16 7.85 -51.57 -21.46
CA THR A 16 7.79 -50.65 -20.32
C THR A 16 8.91 -49.61 -20.45
N ARG A 17 8.71 -48.58 -21.29
CA ARG A 17 9.41 -47.30 -21.11
C ARG A 17 8.84 -46.64 -19.85
N THR A 18 9.43 -46.96 -18.71
CA THR A 18 9.39 -46.10 -17.53
C THR A 18 10.01 -44.76 -17.91
N ASP A 19 9.17 -43.82 -18.34
CA ASP A 19 9.53 -42.41 -18.53
C ASP A 19 9.97 -41.84 -17.18
N SER A 20 11.28 -41.94 -16.96
CA SER A 20 11.98 -41.51 -15.77
C SER A 20 12.22 -40.02 -15.85
N THR A 21 11.15 -39.22 -15.96
CA THR A 21 11.25 -37.82 -15.57
C THR A 21 11.03 -37.76 -14.08
N ALA A 22 12.13 -37.93 -13.34
CA ALA A 22 12.22 -37.55 -11.94
C ALA A 22 11.57 -36.17 -11.79
N ALA A 23 10.38 -36.16 -11.18
CA ALA A 23 9.62 -34.96 -10.93
C ALA A 23 10.35 -34.16 -9.86
N PHE A 24 11.36 -33.39 -10.28
CA PHE A 24 11.85 -32.27 -9.49
C PHE A 24 10.61 -31.48 -9.05
N PRO A 25 10.43 -31.19 -7.75
CA PRO A 25 9.29 -30.42 -7.31
C PRO A 25 9.30 -29.11 -8.10
N ARG A 26 8.30 -28.91 -8.96
CA ARG A 26 8.16 -27.69 -9.76
C ARG A 26 8.23 -26.52 -8.78
N ARG A 27 9.30 -25.72 -8.84
CA ARG A 27 9.49 -24.56 -7.96
C ARG A 27 8.22 -23.72 -8.02
N ARG A 28 7.55 -23.52 -6.88
CA ARG A 28 6.25 -22.82 -6.82
C ARG A 28 6.36 -21.35 -7.20
N PHE A 29 7.52 -20.76 -6.96
CA PHE A 29 7.80 -19.34 -7.17
C PHE A 29 8.99 -19.12 -8.10
N VAL A 30 8.93 -18.02 -8.84
CA VAL A 30 10.06 -17.38 -9.52
C VAL A 30 10.47 -16.20 -8.66
N HIS A 31 11.76 -16.11 -8.38
CA HIS A 31 12.33 -15.02 -7.59
C HIS A 31 13.10 -14.09 -8.52
N GLY A 32 13.34 -12.84 -8.13
CA GLY A 32 14.17 -11.95 -8.90
C GLY A 32 14.79 -10.83 -8.09
N ILE A 33 15.95 -10.38 -8.52
CA ILE A 33 16.63 -9.19 -8.03
C ILE A 33 16.59 -8.14 -9.12
N GLY A 34 16.16 -6.94 -8.79
CA GLY A 34 16.05 -5.83 -9.72
C GLY A 34 16.73 -4.57 -9.22
N VAL A 35 17.21 -3.78 -10.17
CA VAL A 35 17.73 -2.44 -9.96
C VAL A 35 16.91 -1.45 -10.77
N GLU A 36 16.64 -0.28 -10.20
CA GLU A 36 15.89 0.78 -10.89
C GLU A 36 16.51 2.14 -10.67
N LEU A 37 16.43 2.98 -11.69
CA LEU A 37 16.79 4.38 -11.67
C LEU A 37 15.54 5.21 -11.95
N ARG A 38 15.31 6.25 -11.14
CA ARG A 38 14.15 7.14 -11.28
C ARG A 38 14.56 8.61 -11.23
N PRO A 39 14.74 9.27 -12.38
CA PRO A 39 14.74 10.73 -12.44
C PRO A 39 13.29 11.22 -12.32
N GLU A 40 13.04 12.08 -11.34
CA GLU A 40 11.71 12.60 -11.02
C GLU A 40 11.72 14.12 -10.88
N TYR A 41 10.65 14.74 -11.37
CA TYR A 41 10.32 16.14 -11.15
C TYR A 41 9.57 16.29 -9.82
N VAL A 42 10.07 17.15 -8.94
CA VAL A 42 9.42 17.47 -7.66
C VAL A 42 8.37 18.54 -7.91
N CYS A 43 7.12 18.25 -7.58
CA CYS A 43 6.02 19.17 -7.80
C CYS A 43 6.10 20.33 -6.78
N PRO A 44 6.07 21.61 -7.22
CA PRO A 44 6.19 22.76 -6.33
C PRO A 44 4.87 23.05 -5.61
N THR A 45 4.43 22.13 -4.75
CA THR A 45 3.14 22.22 -4.05
C THR A 45 3.16 23.14 -2.84
N ASN A 46 4.31 23.71 -2.49
CA ASN A 46 4.47 24.65 -1.39
C ASN A 46 5.61 25.65 -1.67
N PRO A 47 5.64 26.82 -1.00
CA PRO A 47 6.64 27.86 -1.23
C PRO A 47 8.09 27.39 -1.07
N PHE A 48 8.36 26.52 -0.11
CA PHE A 48 9.70 25.98 0.13
C PHE A 48 10.24 25.20 -1.08
N LEU A 49 9.41 24.37 -1.72
CA LEU A 49 9.78 23.69 -2.97
C LEU A 49 9.88 24.64 -4.17
N ALA A 50 9.09 25.72 -4.17
CA ALA A 50 9.12 26.73 -5.22
C ALA A 50 10.33 27.69 -5.16
N GLY A 51 11.15 27.61 -4.10
CA GLY A 51 12.37 28.40 -3.95
C GLY A 51 12.41 29.29 -2.72
N ASP A 52 11.38 29.29 -1.88
CA ASP A 52 11.38 29.98 -0.59
C ASP A 52 12.09 29.12 0.48
N ASN A 53 13.34 28.80 0.20
CA ASN A 53 14.26 28.00 0.99
C ASN A 53 15.60 28.73 1.16
N LEU A 54 16.50 28.20 1.98
CA LEU A 54 17.79 28.86 2.26
C LEU A 54 18.65 28.97 1.00
N ALA A 55 18.54 28.01 0.08
CA ALA A 55 19.24 28.04 -1.21
C ALA A 55 18.66 29.07 -2.21
N ARG A 56 17.47 29.63 -1.96
CA ARG A 56 16.74 30.56 -2.86
C ARG A 56 16.57 30.00 -4.28
N GLN A 57 16.44 28.69 -4.40
CA GLN A 57 16.31 27.98 -5.67
C GLN A 57 15.16 26.99 -5.60
N PRO A 58 14.38 26.81 -6.68
CA PRO A 58 13.41 25.74 -6.78
C PRO A 58 14.07 24.38 -6.51
N ILE A 59 13.35 23.51 -5.80
CA ILE A 59 13.74 22.10 -5.63
C ILE A 59 12.84 21.32 -6.57
N ASP A 60 13.28 21.14 -7.81
CA ASP A 60 12.46 20.57 -8.88
C ASP A 60 12.99 19.24 -9.41
N LEU A 61 14.20 18.84 -9.04
CA LEU A 61 14.80 17.56 -9.44
C LEU A 61 15.08 16.63 -8.25
N LEU A 62 14.71 15.37 -8.45
CA LEU A 62 14.99 14.24 -7.58
C LEU A 62 15.54 13.07 -8.39
N LEU A 63 16.60 12.44 -7.91
CA LEU A 63 17.10 11.19 -8.46
C LEU A 63 17.03 10.07 -7.41
N ALA A 64 16.47 8.93 -7.79
CA ALA A 64 16.38 7.77 -6.92
C ALA A 64 17.00 6.51 -7.55
N ALA A 65 17.70 5.73 -6.73
CA ALA A 65 18.18 4.40 -7.09
C ALA A 65 17.53 3.37 -6.18
N HIS A 66 17.01 2.28 -6.76
CA HIS A 66 16.28 1.24 -6.04
C HIS A 66 16.97 -0.11 -6.22
N LEU A 67 17.09 -0.87 -5.14
CA LEU A 67 17.45 -2.29 -5.14
C LEU A 67 16.26 -3.08 -4.61
N ARG A 68 15.87 -4.14 -5.33
CA ARG A 68 14.60 -4.80 -5.13
C ARG A 68 14.75 -6.31 -5.15
N TYR A 69 14.07 -6.98 -4.23
CA TYR A 69 13.83 -8.41 -4.30
C TYR A 69 12.35 -8.65 -4.55
N SER A 70 12.02 -9.48 -5.54
CA SER A 70 10.66 -9.85 -5.88
C SER A 70 10.46 -11.35 -5.96
N PHE A 71 9.23 -11.80 -5.76
CA PHE A 71 8.81 -13.14 -6.07
C PHE A 71 7.40 -13.14 -6.68
N ARG A 72 7.15 -14.14 -7.53
CA ARG A 72 5.86 -14.36 -8.18
C ARG A 72 5.58 -15.84 -8.34
N PHE A 73 4.31 -16.19 -8.48
CA PHE A 73 3.94 -17.56 -8.85
C PHE A 73 4.51 -17.91 -10.23
N GLN A 74 4.78 -19.19 -10.47
CA GLN A 74 5.25 -19.63 -11.78
C GLN A 74 4.31 -19.18 -12.90
N PRO A 75 4.85 -18.62 -14.00
CA PRO A 75 4.07 -18.30 -15.19
C PRO A 75 3.23 -19.50 -15.64
N GLY A 76 1.96 -19.26 -15.96
CA GLY A 76 1.03 -20.28 -16.41
C GLY A 76 0.35 -21.10 -15.31
N SER A 77 0.79 -20.98 -14.05
CA SER A 77 0.09 -21.55 -12.89
C SER A 77 -1.33 -20.95 -12.73
N ARG A 78 -2.21 -21.63 -11.97
CA ARG A 78 -3.55 -21.10 -11.65
C ARG A 78 -3.51 -19.70 -11.02
N PRO A 79 -2.71 -19.43 -9.95
CA PRO A 79 -2.67 -18.09 -9.36
C PRO A 79 -2.08 -17.04 -10.31
N ASP A 80 -1.08 -17.39 -11.14
CA ASP A 80 -0.55 -16.47 -12.17
C ASP A 80 -1.66 -16.03 -13.14
N ARG A 81 -2.47 -16.96 -13.64
CA ARG A 81 -3.56 -16.66 -14.56
C ARG A 81 -4.67 -15.85 -13.90
N ILE A 82 -5.09 -16.25 -12.71
CA ILE A 82 -6.15 -15.57 -11.96
C ILE A 82 -5.74 -14.13 -11.68
N TYR A 83 -4.53 -13.92 -11.17
CA TYR A 83 -4.08 -12.61 -10.69
C TYR A 83 -3.32 -11.77 -11.73
N GLY A 84 -3.18 -12.27 -12.97
CA GLY A 84 -2.53 -11.52 -14.06
C GLY A 84 -1.01 -11.40 -13.87
N GLY A 85 -0.37 -12.44 -13.34
CA GLY A 85 1.06 -12.44 -13.05
C GLY A 85 1.46 -11.50 -11.93
N ALA A 86 0.64 -11.44 -10.88
CA ALA A 86 0.93 -10.68 -9.67
C ALA A 86 2.27 -11.11 -9.06
N TYR A 87 3.06 -10.10 -8.72
CA TYR A 87 4.37 -10.24 -8.10
C TYR A 87 4.47 -9.23 -6.96
N GLN A 88 5.33 -9.55 -5.99
CA GLN A 88 5.48 -8.77 -4.77
C GLN A 88 6.87 -8.92 -4.19
N GLY A 89 7.24 -8.04 -3.28
CA GLY A 89 8.57 -8.07 -2.72
C GLY A 89 8.88 -6.94 -1.75
N ILE A 90 10.17 -6.78 -1.50
CA ILE A 90 10.74 -5.73 -0.66
C ILE A 90 11.78 -4.96 -1.46
N GLY A 91 11.87 -3.66 -1.20
CA GLY A 91 12.86 -2.80 -1.83
C GLY A 91 13.50 -1.86 -0.83
N VAL A 92 14.72 -1.46 -1.17
CA VAL A 92 15.42 -0.32 -0.56
C VAL A 92 15.70 0.69 -1.66
N SER A 93 15.55 1.97 -1.35
CA SER A 93 15.92 3.03 -2.29
C SER A 93 16.64 4.17 -1.60
N TYR A 94 17.52 4.82 -2.36
CA TYR A 94 18.25 6.01 -1.95
C TYR A 94 17.82 7.17 -2.82
N TYR A 95 17.48 8.29 -2.18
CA TYR A 95 17.02 9.50 -2.83
C TYR A 95 18.05 10.61 -2.69
N SER A 96 18.29 11.30 -3.81
CA SER A 96 19.15 12.47 -3.90
C SER A 96 18.33 13.64 -4.41
N PHE A 97 18.14 14.64 -3.56
CA PHE A 97 17.65 15.96 -3.94
C PHE A 97 18.81 16.86 -4.36
N GLU A 98 18.52 17.95 -5.06
CA GLU A 98 19.48 19.04 -5.26
C GLU A 98 19.78 19.73 -3.92
N ASN A 99 18.73 20.07 -3.17
CA ASN A 99 18.86 20.69 -1.85
C ASN A 99 19.00 19.65 -0.72
N ARG A 100 20.11 18.92 -0.73
CA ARG A 100 20.44 17.93 0.33
C ARG A 100 20.71 18.59 1.68
N GLU A 101 21.06 19.88 1.68
CA GLU A 101 21.34 20.61 2.92
C GLU A 101 20.09 20.80 3.76
N GLU A 102 18.94 21.11 3.14
CA GLU A 102 17.69 21.33 3.87
C GLU A 102 16.81 20.08 3.94
N LEU A 103 16.90 19.16 2.96
CA LEU A 103 16.07 17.94 2.90
C LEU A 103 16.78 16.66 3.35
N GLY A 104 18.10 16.60 3.22
CA GLY A 104 18.88 15.37 3.40
C GLY A 104 18.90 14.47 2.16
N SER A 105 19.27 13.20 2.36
CA SER A 105 19.33 12.18 1.31
C SER A 105 18.67 10.90 1.83
N PRO A 106 17.34 10.83 1.75
CA PRO A 106 16.60 9.82 2.48
C PRO A 106 16.74 8.44 1.84
N VAL A 107 16.70 7.42 2.69
CA VAL A 107 16.64 6.01 2.30
C VAL A 107 15.25 5.49 2.60
N ALA A 108 14.57 4.86 1.64
CA ALA A 108 13.28 4.22 1.86
C ALA A 108 13.40 2.69 1.93
N LEU A 109 12.65 2.08 2.85
CA LEU A 109 12.42 0.65 2.95
C LEU A 109 10.94 0.39 2.73
N TYR A 110 10.61 -0.47 1.78
CA TYR A 110 9.23 -0.62 1.34
C TYR A 110 8.89 -2.03 0.89
N ILE A 111 7.60 -2.34 1.00
CA ILE A 111 6.97 -3.47 0.32
C ILE A 111 6.33 -2.97 -0.97
N PHE A 112 6.16 -3.88 -1.92
CA PHE A 112 5.48 -3.56 -3.17
C PHE A 112 4.69 -4.74 -3.70
N GLN A 113 3.73 -4.42 -4.57
CA GLN A 113 3.05 -5.39 -5.40
C GLN A 113 2.71 -4.76 -6.75
N GLY A 114 2.94 -5.52 -7.80
CA GLY A 114 2.47 -5.18 -9.14
C GLY A 114 1.81 -6.34 -9.83
N ALA A 115 1.09 -6.04 -10.91
CA ALA A 115 0.55 -7.04 -11.81
C ALA A 115 0.41 -6.46 -13.22
N ARG A 116 0.15 -7.36 -14.17
CA ARG A 116 -0.11 -6.98 -15.55
C ARG A 116 -1.53 -6.42 -15.68
N ILE A 117 -1.63 -5.23 -16.29
CA ILE A 117 -2.91 -4.69 -16.77
C ILE A 117 -3.25 -5.35 -18.11
N ALA A 118 -2.34 -5.24 -19.08
CA ALA A 118 -2.55 -5.71 -20.43
C ALA A 118 -1.32 -6.41 -20.99
N ARG A 119 -1.54 -7.47 -21.79
CA ARG A 119 -0.48 -8.09 -22.59
C ARG A 119 -0.57 -7.52 -23.99
N ILE A 120 0.46 -6.75 -24.39
CA ILE A 120 0.51 -6.10 -25.70
C ILE A 120 1.10 -7.06 -26.74
N SER A 121 2.17 -7.77 -26.38
CA SER A 121 2.76 -8.82 -27.21
C SER A 121 3.26 -9.98 -26.34
N ARG A 122 3.94 -10.96 -26.93
CA ARG A 122 4.57 -12.04 -26.15
C ARG A 122 5.66 -11.54 -25.21
N ARG A 123 6.37 -10.48 -25.61
CA ARG A 123 7.49 -9.91 -24.84
C ARG A 123 7.13 -8.62 -24.15
N LEU A 124 6.06 -7.93 -24.56
CA LEU A 124 5.68 -6.62 -24.06
C LEU A 124 4.39 -6.69 -23.26
N SER A 125 4.40 -6.14 -22.06
CA SER A 125 3.21 -5.96 -21.25
C SER A 125 3.14 -4.59 -20.61
N PHE A 126 1.91 -4.12 -20.38
CA PHE A 126 1.63 -2.93 -19.58
C PHE A 126 1.24 -3.36 -18.17
N ASN A 127 1.91 -2.78 -17.19
CA ASN A 127 1.84 -3.17 -15.80
C ASN A 127 1.56 -1.96 -14.91
N TYR A 128 1.00 -2.23 -13.74
CA TYR A 128 1.01 -1.30 -12.62
C TYR A 128 1.81 -1.89 -11.46
N GLU A 129 2.26 -1.02 -10.58
CA GLU A 129 2.86 -1.36 -9.30
C GLU A 129 2.55 -0.29 -8.28
N TRP A 130 2.34 -0.70 -7.03
CA TRP A 130 2.32 0.21 -5.90
C TRP A 130 3.37 -0.20 -4.89
N ASN A 131 3.95 0.79 -4.22
CA ASN A 131 4.90 0.63 -3.13
C ASN A 131 4.39 1.33 -1.87
N PHE A 132 4.65 0.73 -0.73
CA PHE A 132 4.32 1.30 0.57
C PHE A 132 5.43 1.00 1.58
N GLY A 133 5.88 2.02 2.31
CA GLY A 133 7.01 1.86 3.22
C GLY A 133 7.29 3.08 4.09
N LEU A 134 8.51 3.12 4.61
CA LEU A 134 9.04 4.19 5.44
C LEU A 134 10.33 4.72 4.83
N SER A 135 10.58 6.00 5.03
CA SER A 135 11.78 6.71 4.56
C SER A 135 12.48 7.39 5.73
N PHE A 136 13.81 7.27 5.77
CA PHE A 136 14.68 7.64 6.87
C PHE A 136 15.75 8.61 6.39
N GLY A 137 16.28 9.45 7.27
CA GLY A 137 17.39 10.35 6.93
C GLY A 137 16.96 11.72 6.38
N TRP A 138 15.69 12.07 6.56
CA TRP A 138 15.21 13.42 6.32
C TRP A 138 15.77 14.39 7.36
N LYS A 139 16.12 15.60 6.92
CA LYS A 139 16.38 16.72 7.82
C LYS A 139 15.06 17.43 8.10
N PRO A 140 14.54 17.37 9.33
CA PRO A 140 13.27 18.01 9.64
C PRO A 140 13.41 19.53 9.77
N TYR A 141 12.27 20.21 9.82
CA TYR A 141 12.16 21.57 10.35
C TYR A 141 12.87 21.71 11.70
N ASP A 142 13.64 22.78 11.84
CA ASP A 142 14.22 23.23 13.11
C ASP A 142 14.23 24.76 13.12
N ALA A 143 13.69 25.37 14.18
CA ALA A 143 13.50 26.82 14.24
C ALA A 143 14.82 27.62 14.19
N GLN A 144 15.95 26.99 14.53
CA GLN A 144 17.27 27.63 14.50
C GLN A 144 18.10 27.15 13.31
N MET A 145 18.10 25.85 13.05
CA MET A 145 19.03 25.22 12.10
C MET A 145 18.45 24.95 10.71
N ASN A 146 17.11 24.84 10.58
CA ASN A 146 16.44 24.56 9.32
C ASN A 146 15.03 25.20 9.28
N PRO A 147 14.93 26.54 9.44
CA PRO A 147 13.66 27.21 9.67
C PRO A 147 12.79 27.33 8.42
N ALA A 148 13.36 27.14 7.22
CA ALA A 148 12.60 27.22 5.98
C ALA A 148 11.87 25.90 5.63
N ASN A 149 12.34 24.75 6.13
CA ASN A 149 11.79 23.45 5.79
C ASN A 149 10.40 23.22 6.41
N ILE A 150 9.36 23.67 5.72
CA ILE A 150 7.96 23.40 6.07
C ILE A 150 7.46 22.02 5.59
N MET A 151 8.30 21.28 4.88
CA MET A 151 7.92 20.04 4.21
C MET A 151 7.77 18.88 5.20
N MET A 152 8.76 18.70 6.08
CA MET A 152 8.83 17.56 7.01
C MET A 152 9.20 17.98 8.42
N GLY A 153 8.33 17.72 9.39
CA GLY A 153 8.62 17.89 10.81
C GLY A 153 9.42 16.72 11.41
N SER A 154 9.59 15.62 10.67
CA SER A 154 10.11 14.35 11.18
C SER A 154 11.28 13.79 10.36
N LYS A 155 12.14 13.01 11.03
CA LYS A 155 13.25 12.27 10.40
C LYS A 155 12.78 10.99 9.67
N ILE A 156 11.56 10.53 9.95
CA ILE A 156 11.00 9.27 9.45
C ILE A 156 9.61 9.53 8.87
N ASN A 157 9.47 9.38 7.55
CA ASN A 157 8.24 9.71 6.84
C ASN A 157 7.69 8.48 6.11
N ALA A 158 6.38 8.39 5.95
CA ALA A 158 5.74 7.40 5.09
C ALA A 158 6.23 7.59 3.64
N TYR A 159 6.38 6.47 2.94
CA TYR A 159 6.71 6.41 1.52
C TYR A 159 5.60 5.67 0.79
N ILE A 160 5.03 6.32 -0.21
CA ILE A 160 4.00 5.75 -1.07
C ILE A 160 4.41 6.02 -2.51
N ASN A 161 4.29 5.01 -3.36
CA ASN A 161 4.55 5.20 -4.79
C ASN A 161 3.57 4.37 -5.63
N ALA A 162 3.26 4.90 -6.81
CA ALA A 162 2.46 4.24 -7.83
C ALA A 162 3.15 4.36 -9.19
N ASP A 163 3.34 3.24 -9.86
CA ASP A 163 4.02 3.14 -11.14
C ASP A 163 3.09 2.57 -12.21
N PHE A 164 3.21 3.10 -13.43
CA PHE A 164 2.60 2.56 -14.64
C PHE A 164 3.67 2.41 -15.70
N TYR A 165 3.93 1.19 -16.16
CA TYR A 165 5.12 0.94 -16.95
C TYR A 165 4.96 -0.20 -17.95
N LEU A 166 5.78 -0.12 -18.99
CA LEU A 166 5.96 -1.18 -19.98
C LEU A 166 7.07 -2.10 -19.51
N ASN A 167 6.83 -3.40 -19.58
CA ASN A 167 7.80 -4.44 -19.29
C ASN A 167 8.11 -5.23 -20.56
N VAL A 168 9.38 -5.26 -20.95
CA VAL A 168 9.92 -6.02 -22.07
C VAL A 168 10.74 -7.19 -21.53
N THR A 169 10.35 -8.42 -21.86
CA THR A 169 11.18 -9.60 -21.60
C THR A 169 12.30 -9.65 -22.64
N LEU A 170 13.54 -9.43 -22.19
CA LEU A 170 14.74 -9.40 -23.04
C LEU A 170 15.28 -10.81 -23.27
N THR A 171 15.45 -11.58 -22.18
CA THR A 171 15.89 -12.97 -22.19
C THR A 171 14.98 -13.82 -21.31
N ARG A 172 15.28 -15.11 -21.15
CA ARG A 172 14.53 -15.96 -20.22
C ARG A 172 14.62 -15.42 -18.79
N GLU A 173 15.77 -14.90 -18.38
CA GLU A 173 16.04 -14.43 -17.03
C GLU A 173 15.91 -12.91 -16.88
N LEU A 174 16.04 -12.13 -17.94
CA LEU A 174 16.12 -10.67 -17.86
C LEU A 174 14.87 -9.99 -18.41
N ASP A 175 14.23 -9.18 -17.57
CA ASP A 175 13.16 -8.26 -17.96
C ASP A 175 13.68 -6.80 -17.84
N PHE A 176 13.31 -5.93 -18.78
CA PHE A 176 13.52 -4.49 -18.72
C PHE A 176 12.19 -3.77 -18.55
N SER A 177 12.16 -2.72 -17.75
CA SER A 177 10.97 -1.90 -17.52
C SER A 177 11.24 -0.42 -17.74
N ALA A 178 10.31 0.26 -18.41
CA ALA A 178 10.31 1.71 -18.55
C ALA A 178 8.90 2.28 -18.39
N GLY A 179 8.73 3.37 -17.65
CA GLY A 179 7.41 3.96 -17.44
C GLY A 179 7.39 5.18 -16.54
N LEU A 180 6.19 5.51 -16.05
CA LEU A 180 5.94 6.64 -15.15
C LEU A 180 5.92 6.16 -13.69
N SER A 181 6.47 7.00 -12.81
CA SER A 181 6.53 6.84 -11.36
C SER A 181 5.95 8.07 -10.69
N MET A 182 5.09 7.87 -9.69
CA MET A 182 4.56 8.94 -8.84
C MET A 182 4.87 8.59 -7.39
N THR A 183 5.57 9.47 -6.70
CA THR A 183 6.04 9.23 -5.33
C THR A 183 5.51 10.31 -4.39
N HIS A 184 5.08 9.89 -3.20
CA HIS A 184 4.66 10.77 -2.12
C HIS A 184 5.38 10.43 -0.82
N PHE A 185 5.81 11.47 -0.12
CA PHE A 185 6.33 11.38 1.24
C PHE A 185 5.57 12.32 2.18
N SER A 186 5.27 11.84 3.39
CA SER A 186 4.73 12.68 4.47
C SER A 186 4.88 12.00 5.84
N ASN A 187 4.78 12.76 6.93
CA ASN A 187 4.74 12.17 8.28
C ASN A 187 3.32 11.85 8.77
N GLY A 188 2.30 11.94 7.91
CA GLY A 188 0.91 11.66 8.29
C GLY A 188 0.38 12.54 9.42
N ASN A 189 0.87 13.78 9.54
CA ASN A 189 0.57 14.73 10.62
C ASN A 189 0.94 14.24 12.03
N THR A 190 1.93 13.35 12.15
CA THR A 190 2.49 12.97 13.46
C THR A 190 3.36 14.09 14.04
N LYS A 191 4.00 14.93 13.20
CA LYS A 191 4.77 16.10 13.63
C LYS A 191 4.69 17.24 12.61
N PHE A 192 4.29 18.42 13.07
CA PHE A 192 4.27 19.63 12.24
C PHE A 192 5.65 20.30 12.16
N PRO A 193 5.96 21.00 11.05
CA PRO A 193 5.14 21.16 9.83
C PRO A 193 5.12 19.88 8.97
N ASN A 194 4.13 19.71 8.08
CA ASN A 194 4.00 18.53 7.21
C ASN A 194 3.29 18.87 5.90
N ALA A 195 3.92 19.70 5.05
CA ALA A 195 3.39 19.93 3.71
C ALA A 195 3.49 18.69 2.79
N GLY A 196 4.42 17.77 3.11
CA GLY A 196 4.71 16.59 2.31
C GLY A 196 5.46 16.92 1.01
N LEU A 197 5.92 15.88 0.31
CA LEU A 197 6.60 15.98 -0.98
C LEU A 197 5.92 15.06 -1.99
N ASN A 198 5.65 15.60 -3.18
CA ASN A 198 5.13 14.86 -4.32
C ASN A 198 6.12 14.96 -5.47
N SER A 199 6.41 13.85 -6.13
CA SER A 199 7.20 13.82 -7.34
C SER A 199 6.57 12.94 -8.40
N ILE A 200 6.83 13.27 -9.66
CA ILE A 200 6.43 12.49 -10.83
C ILE A 200 7.62 12.38 -11.77
N GLY A 201 7.86 11.20 -12.32
CA GLY A 201 9.04 10.98 -13.15
C GLY A 201 9.03 9.73 -13.96
N MET A 202 10.20 9.44 -14.53
CA MET A 202 10.42 8.21 -15.28
C MET A 202 11.02 7.15 -14.37
N LYS A 203 10.70 5.90 -14.67
CA LYS A 203 11.28 4.71 -14.06
C LYS A 203 11.97 3.91 -15.15
N PHE A 204 13.20 3.52 -14.92
CA PHE A 204 13.94 2.55 -15.74
C PHE A 204 14.45 1.43 -14.84
N GLY A 205 14.20 0.18 -15.21
CA GLY A 205 14.52 -0.95 -14.36
C GLY A 205 14.99 -2.18 -15.13
N LEU A 206 15.86 -2.95 -14.49
CA LEU A 206 16.29 -4.27 -14.93
C LEU A 206 15.99 -5.28 -13.83
N LEU A 207 15.34 -6.38 -14.19
CA LEU A 207 14.97 -7.46 -13.27
C LEU A 207 15.57 -8.76 -13.76
N TYR A 208 16.46 -9.35 -12.95
CA TYR A 208 16.99 -10.68 -13.17
C TYR A 208 16.19 -11.71 -12.38
N CYS A 209 15.59 -12.68 -13.07
CA CYS A 209 14.71 -13.70 -12.54
C CYS A 209 15.41 -15.07 -12.41
N PHE A 210 15.45 -15.60 -11.19
CA PHE A 210 15.94 -16.93 -10.87
C PHE A 210 14.81 -17.96 -10.91
N GLY A 211 15.05 -19.10 -11.57
CA GLY A 211 14.14 -20.25 -11.52
C GLY A 211 12.89 -20.15 -12.40
N ARG A 212 12.95 -19.37 -13.49
CA ARG A 212 11.92 -19.36 -14.54
C ARG A 212 11.99 -20.67 -15.33
N ALA A 213 11.11 -21.62 -15.00
CA ALA A 213 11.18 -22.99 -15.52
C ALA A 213 10.81 -23.06 -17.01
N ASP A 214 9.79 -22.31 -17.41
CA ASP A 214 9.32 -22.25 -18.79
C ASP A 214 9.87 -20.99 -19.48
N ASP A 215 10.28 -21.12 -20.74
CA ASP A 215 10.59 -19.96 -21.56
C ASP A 215 9.28 -19.16 -21.77
N PRO A 216 9.20 -17.90 -21.30
CA PRO A 216 8.02 -17.05 -21.47
C PRO A 216 7.63 -16.83 -22.95
N LEU A 217 8.52 -17.18 -23.88
CA LEU A 217 8.33 -17.07 -25.32
C LEU A 217 7.61 -18.29 -25.93
N VAL A 218 7.51 -19.40 -25.22
CA VAL A 218 6.86 -20.63 -25.70
C VAL A 218 5.35 -20.55 -25.50
N LYS A 219 4.58 -21.05 -26.47
CA LYS A 219 3.10 -21.09 -26.39
C LYS A 219 2.67 -21.77 -25.08
N PRO A 220 1.70 -21.23 -24.34
CA PRO A 220 1.18 -21.88 -23.15
C PRO A 220 0.74 -23.31 -23.52
N ARG A 221 1.26 -24.31 -22.80
CA ARG A 221 0.61 -25.63 -22.76
C ARG A 221 -0.84 -25.43 -22.30
N ARG A 222 -1.75 -26.27 -22.81
CA ARG A 222 -3.23 -26.18 -22.74
C ARG A 222 -3.76 -25.28 -21.61
N PRO A 223 -4.74 -24.40 -21.88
CA PRO A 223 -5.19 -23.46 -20.88
C PRO A 223 -5.70 -24.19 -19.63
N LEU A 224 -5.01 -24.01 -18.50
CA LEU A 224 -5.57 -24.34 -17.20
C LEU A 224 -6.75 -23.40 -16.97
N LEU A 225 -7.95 -23.97 -16.90
CA LEU A 225 -9.14 -23.26 -16.45
C LEU A 225 -8.95 -22.90 -14.98
N ALA A 226 -9.14 -21.62 -14.67
CA ALA A 226 -9.29 -21.20 -13.28
C ALA A 226 -10.55 -21.89 -12.73
N PRO A 227 -10.51 -22.44 -11.51
CA PRO A 227 -11.73 -22.95 -10.88
C PRO A 227 -12.77 -21.84 -10.80
N ASP A 228 -14.04 -22.19 -10.91
CA ASP A 228 -15.13 -21.25 -10.67
C ASP A 228 -15.00 -20.66 -9.26
N PHE A 229 -15.21 -19.36 -9.15
CA PHE A 229 -15.11 -18.68 -7.87
C PHE A 229 -16.43 -18.83 -7.10
N PRO A 230 -16.44 -19.49 -5.93
CA PRO A 230 -17.66 -19.60 -5.13
C PRO A 230 -17.98 -18.22 -4.55
N ARG A 231 -19.00 -17.54 -5.07
CA ARG A 231 -19.47 -16.27 -4.51
C ARG A 231 -20.03 -16.50 -3.11
N HIS A 232 -19.64 -15.65 -2.15
CA HIS A 232 -20.02 -15.81 -0.75
C HIS A 232 -19.86 -14.51 0.02
N PHE A 233 -20.58 -14.41 1.14
CA PHE A 233 -20.29 -13.41 2.17
C PHE A 233 -19.13 -13.85 3.04
N SER A 234 -18.30 -12.89 3.43
CA SER A 234 -17.24 -13.04 4.42
C SER A 234 -17.27 -11.86 5.36
N TYR A 235 -16.75 -12.04 6.57
CA TYR A 235 -16.77 -11.04 7.61
C TYR A 235 -15.35 -10.70 8.02
N ASP A 236 -14.99 -9.43 8.02
CA ASP A 236 -13.70 -8.96 8.46
C ASP A 236 -13.89 -8.17 9.76
N LEU A 237 -13.24 -8.61 10.84
CA LEU A 237 -13.08 -7.84 12.07
C LEU A 237 -11.68 -7.25 12.10
N VAL A 238 -11.55 -5.94 12.18
CA VAL A 238 -10.27 -5.23 12.32
C VAL A 238 -10.25 -4.51 13.66
N LEU A 239 -9.13 -4.60 14.35
CA LEU A 239 -8.80 -3.79 15.53
C LEU A 239 -7.57 -2.96 15.18
N PHE A 240 -7.62 -1.66 15.43
CA PHE A 240 -6.52 -0.76 15.08
C PHE A 240 -6.25 0.28 16.16
N GLY A 241 -5.02 0.79 16.15
CA GLY A 241 -4.55 1.88 16.98
C GLY A 241 -3.61 2.82 16.21
N SER A 242 -3.44 4.03 16.73
CA SER A 242 -2.58 5.06 16.16
C SER A 242 -2.35 6.21 17.15
N TRP A 243 -1.53 7.17 16.74
CA TRP A 243 -1.31 8.44 17.43
C TRP A 243 -1.45 9.61 16.46
N ARG A 244 -2.01 10.72 16.93
CA ARG A 244 -2.24 11.95 16.15
C ARG A 244 -1.92 13.20 16.95
N ARG A 245 -1.35 14.23 16.31
CA ARG A 245 -1.33 15.61 16.82
C ARG A 245 -2.40 16.46 16.13
N LYS A 246 -3.08 17.32 16.89
CA LYS A 246 -4.16 18.19 16.39
C LYS A 246 -3.73 19.65 16.39
N GLY A 247 -4.08 20.40 15.34
CA GLY A 247 -4.10 21.86 15.35
C GLY A 247 -5.44 22.36 15.89
N VAL A 248 -5.42 23.33 16.79
CA VAL A 248 -6.61 24.00 17.33
C VAL A 248 -6.64 25.41 16.75
N GLU A 249 -7.77 25.77 16.14
CA GLU A 249 -8.02 27.12 15.63
C GLU A 249 -8.43 28.02 16.79
N VAL A 250 -7.70 29.13 16.97
CA VAL A 250 -8.03 30.21 17.91
C VAL A 250 -8.01 31.52 17.13
N GLY A 251 -9.19 32.08 16.85
CA GLY A 251 -9.33 33.20 15.91
C GLY A 251 -8.87 32.80 14.49
N ASP A 252 -8.03 33.63 13.87
CA ASP A 252 -7.47 33.38 12.52
C ASP A 252 -6.17 32.55 12.52
N LYS A 253 -5.74 32.02 13.68
CA LYS A 253 -4.46 31.30 13.84
C LYS A 253 -4.66 29.86 14.27
N GLN A 254 -3.94 28.93 13.66
CA GLN A 254 -3.86 27.53 14.10
C GLN A 254 -2.68 27.31 15.04
N TYR A 255 -2.97 26.81 16.23
CA TYR A 255 -1.97 26.42 17.22
C TYR A 255 -1.88 24.89 17.30
N ALA A 256 -0.69 24.34 17.07
CA ALA A 256 -0.48 22.90 17.22
C ALA A 256 -0.53 22.51 18.71
N SER A 257 -1.43 21.59 19.07
CA SER A 257 -1.47 21.04 20.42
C SER A 257 -0.13 20.38 20.78
N PRO A 258 0.40 20.60 21.99
CA PRO A 258 1.69 20.04 22.42
C PRO A 258 1.64 18.52 22.59
N ASN A 259 0.46 17.93 22.79
CA ASN A 259 0.31 16.49 23.05
C ASN A 259 0.00 15.68 21.79
N ALA A 260 0.54 14.46 21.73
CA ALA A 260 0.09 13.43 20.81
C ALA A 260 -1.01 12.60 21.48
N TYR A 261 -2.15 12.46 20.81
CA TYR A 261 -3.33 11.76 21.34
C TYR A 261 -3.45 10.38 20.71
N GLY A 262 -3.81 9.40 21.53
CA GLY A 262 -4.09 8.05 21.07
C GLY A 262 -5.42 7.96 20.31
N VAL A 263 -5.42 7.18 19.24
CA VAL A 263 -6.62 6.81 18.48
C VAL A 263 -6.72 5.29 18.51
N ALA A 264 -7.90 4.75 18.78
CA ALA A 264 -8.16 3.32 18.76
C ALA A 264 -9.54 3.05 18.17
N GLY A 265 -9.72 1.90 17.53
CA GLY A 265 -11.02 1.59 16.94
C GLY A 265 -11.14 0.18 16.40
N PHE A 266 -12.32 -0.11 15.87
CA PHE A 266 -12.62 -1.36 15.21
C PHE A 266 -13.42 -1.13 13.92
N ASN A 267 -13.30 -2.07 12.98
CA ASN A 267 -14.18 -2.17 11.83
C ASN A 267 -14.73 -3.59 11.73
N PHE A 268 -16.04 -3.73 11.66
CA PHE A 268 -16.70 -5.00 11.37
C PHE A 268 -17.39 -4.92 10.01
N ALA A 269 -16.74 -5.50 9.00
CA ALA A 269 -17.19 -5.41 7.61
C ALA A 269 -17.82 -6.71 7.11
N THR A 270 -19.06 -6.64 6.65
CA THR A 270 -19.73 -7.71 5.91
C THR A 270 -19.51 -7.49 4.42
N MET A 271 -18.78 -8.41 3.78
CA MET A 271 -18.29 -8.24 2.42
C MET A 271 -18.77 -9.38 1.53
N TYR A 272 -19.35 -9.04 0.39
CA TYR A 272 -19.70 -9.99 -0.66
C TYR A 272 -18.54 -10.14 -1.65
N ASN A 273 -18.09 -11.38 -1.86
CA ASN A 273 -16.96 -11.70 -2.74
C ASN A 273 -17.50 -12.04 -4.13
N PHE A 274 -17.34 -11.13 -5.09
CA PHE A 274 -17.85 -11.28 -6.46
C PHE A 274 -16.97 -12.18 -7.33
N GLY A 275 -15.66 -12.21 -7.04
CA GLY A 275 -14.67 -12.98 -7.76
C GLY A 275 -13.32 -12.97 -7.04
N TYR A 276 -12.29 -13.51 -7.69
CA TYR A 276 -10.94 -13.60 -7.13
C TYR A 276 -10.31 -12.25 -6.77
N LYS A 277 -10.68 -11.17 -7.49
CA LYS A 277 -10.05 -9.85 -7.39
C LYS A 277 -10.93 -8.76 -6.79
N PHE A 278 -12.21 -9.01 -6.57
CA PHE A 278 -13.12 -7.95 -6.17
C PHE A 278 -14.15 -8.42 -5.16
N ARG A 279 -14.31 -7.62 -4.10
CA ARG A 279 -15.33 -7.76 -3.07
C ARG A 279 -15.78 -6.37 -2.63
N ALA A 280 -17.04 -6.25 -2.25
CA ALA A 280 -17.58 -5.00 -1.72
C ALA A 280 -18.62 -5.30 -0.63
N GLY A 281 -18.92 -4.32 0.21
CA GLY A 281 -19.83 -4.52 1.32
C GLY A 281 -19.98 -3.30 2.22
N LEU A 282 -20.53 -3.54 3.41
CA LEU A 282 -20.80 -2.52 4.42
C LEU A 282 -20.04 -2.83 5.70
N SER A 283 -19.62 -1.79 6.42
CA SER A 283 -18.89 -1.90 7.68
C SER A 283 -19.54 -1.07 8.76
N LEU A 284 -19.58 -1.64 9.97
CA LEU A 284 -19.77 -0.89 11.20
C LEU A 284 -18.39 -0.47 11.69
N ASP A 285 -18.23 0.83 11.92
CA ASP A 285 -16.95 1.42 12.31
C ASP A 285 -17.09 2.07 13.69
N GLY A 286 -16.20 1.72 14.61
CA GLY A 286 -16.10 2.38 15.91
C GLY A 286 -14.73 3.01 16.08
N VAL A 287 -14.71 4.26 16.55
CA VAL A 287 -13.47 4.99 16.81
C VAL A 287 -13.55 5.72 18.14
N TYR A 288 -12.45 5.67 18.86
CA TYR A 288 -12.08 6.57 19.93
C TYR A 288 -10.91 7.42 19.42
N ASP A 289 -11.08 8.74 19.41
CA ASP A 289 -10.05 9.71 19.04
C ASP A 289 -9.83 10.66 20.22
N GLY A 290 -8.72 10.47 20.95
CA GLY A 290 -8.38 11.30 22.11
C GLY A 290 -8.08 12.76 21.74
N SER A 291 -7.90 13.10 20.46
CA SER A 291 -7.77 14.48 19.99
C SER A 291 -9.10 15.14 19.64
N ALA A 292 -10.18 14.35 19.53
CA ALA A 292 -11.47 14.88 19.15
C ALA A 292 -11.99 15.84 20.22
N ASN A 293 -12.52 16.97 19.74
CA ASN A 293 -13.13 18.03 20.53
C ASN A 293 -12.20 18.64 21.60
N VAL A 294 -10.88 18.47 21.48
CA VAL A 294 -9.90 19.24 22.27
C VAL A 294 -10.07 20.71 21.95
N TYR A 295 -10.20 21.53 23.00
CA TYR A 295 -10.41 22.96 22.93
C TYR A 295 -9.39 23.70 23.82
N THR A 296 -9.19 24.98 23.53
CA THR A 296 -8.46 25.92 24.38
C THR A 296 -9.46 26.97 24.86
N GLU A 297 -9.37 27.41 26.11
CA GLU A 297 -10.18 28.52 26.59
C GLU A 297 -9.59 29.85 26.10
N ASP A 298 -10.46 30.77 25.68
CA ASP A 298 -10.06 32.15 25.36
C ASP A 298 -9.62 32.84 26.65
N TYR A 299 -8.38 33.30 26.68
CA TYR A 299 -7.89 34.17 27.75
C TYR A 299 -7.79 35.59 27.22
N ILE A 300 -8.38 36.54 27.95
CA ILE A 300 -8.18 37.97 27.70
C ILE A 300 -6.78 38.32 28.23
N VAL A 301 -5.84 38.61 27.33
CA VAL A 301 -4.51 39.13 27.70
C VAL A 301 -4.63 40.64 27.89
N GLU A 302 -4.25 41.16 29.05
CA GLU A 302 -4.08 42.61 29.23
C GLU A 302 -3.06 43.16 28.24
N VAL A 303 -3.32 44.35 27.68
CA VAL A 303 -2.41 45.02 26.74
C VAL A 303 -1.07 45.29 27.44
N GLY A 304 -0.02 44.55 27.05
CA GLY A 304 1.32 44.61 27.65
C GLY A 304 1.68 43.44 28.59
N GLY A 305 0.75 42.51 28.83
CA GLY A 305 1.02 41.28 29.59
C GLY A 305 1.82 40.24 28.79
N ARG A 306 2.58 39.39 29.49
CA ARG A 306 3.15 38.16 28.89
C ARG A 306 2.01 37.20 28.56
N ASP A 307 2.00 36.69 27.33
CA ASP A 307 1.11 35.61 26.89
C ASP A 307 1.30 34.39 27.83
N PRO A 308 0.27 33.99 28.61
CA PRO A 308 0.38 32.89 29.56
C PRO A 308 0.53 31.51 28.89
N GLY A 309 0.37 31.44 27.56
CA GLY A 309 0.35 30.20 26.80
C GLY A 309 -1.01 29.51 26.84
N TYR A 310 -1.36 28.83 25.75
CA TYR A 310 -2.63 28.11 25.63
C TYR A 310 -2.62 26.83 26.47
N THR A 311 -3.58 26.69 27.38
CA THR A 311 -3.87 25.42 28.06
C THR A 311 -4.88 24.63 27.23
N PHE A 312 -4.54 23.40 26.85
CA PHE A 312 -5.40 22.52 26.05
C PHE A 312 -6.19 21.58 26.96
N TYR A 313 -7.51 21.61 26.84
CA TYR A 313 -8.41 20.76 27.63
C TYR A 313 -8.92 19.59 26.80
N THR A 314 -8.81 18.39 27.37
CA THR A 314 -9.32 17.16 26.75
C THR A 314 -10.73 16.90 27.27
N PRO A 315 -11.76 16.85 26.41
CA PRO A 315 -13.14 16.61 26.85
C PRO A 315 -13.34 15.18 27.34
N SER A 316 -14.50 14.91 27.95
CA SER A 316 -14.88 13.57 28.41
C SER A 316 -14.99 12.56 27.26
N ILE A 317 -14.76 11.27 27.56
CA ILE A 317 -14.67 10.17 26.59
C ILE A 317 -15.89 10.07 25.65
N ASP A 318 -17.08 10.38 26.13
CA ASP A 318 -18.33 10.38 25.36
C ASP A 318 -18.36 11.41 24.22
N ARG A 319 -17.49 12.43 24.27
CA ARG A 319 -17.26 13.40 23.18
C ARG A 319 -16.09 13.00 22.26
N GLN A 320 -15.43 11.88 22.54
CA GLN A 320 -14.26 11.39 21.80
C GLN A 320 -14.52 10.06 21.09
N ILE A 321 -15.70 9.47 21.30
CA ILE A 321 -16.13 8.23 20.66
C ILE A 321 -17.14 8.53 19.55
N ALA A 322 -17.00 7.83 18.43
CA ALA A 322 -18.01 7.78 17.38
C ALA A 322 -18.26 6.34 16.91
N LEU A 323 -19.52 6.08 16.54
CA LEU A 323 -19.91 4.90 15.75
C LEU A 323 -20.44 5.36 14.40
N GLY A 324 -19.94 4.75 13.34
CA GLY A 324 -20.26 5.07 11.96
C GLY A 324 -20.57 3.85 11.11
N ILE A 325 -21.06 4.12 9.92
CA ILE A 325 -21.28 3.12 8.87
C ILE A 325 -20.51 3.51 7.63
N SER A 326 -19.95 2.53 6.92
CA SER A 326 -19.25 2.79 5.67
C SER A 326 -19.52 1.75 4.60
N GLY A 327 -19.54 2.18 3.34
CA GLY A 327 -19.42 1.32 2.18
C GLY A 327 -17.95 1.03 1.88
N ARG A 328 -17.64 -0.23 1.55
CA ARG A 328 -16.28 -0.72 1.29
C ARG A 328 -16.19 -1.40 -0.06
N ALA A 329 -15.12 -1.13 -0.79
CA ALA A 329 -14.75 -1.84 -2.01
C ALA A 329 -13.27 -2.24 -1.93
N GLU A 330 -12.97 -3.50 -2.23
CA GLU A 330 -11.62 -4.06 -2.11
C GLU A 330 -11.17 -4.75 -3.38
N PHE A 331 -9.97 -4.40 -3.81
CA PHE A 331 -9.22 -5.07 -4.85
C PHE A 331 -8.26 -6.08 -4.24
N VAL A 332 -8.57 -7.36 -4.45
CA VAL A 332 -7.93 -8.51 -3.81
C VAL A 332 -6.84 -9.07 -4.71
N MET A 333 -5.63 -9.18 -4.16
CA MET A 333 -4.49 -9.84 -4.76
C MET A 333 -3.98 -10.94 -3.81
N PRO A 334 -3.05 -11.81 -4.25
CA PRO A 334 -2.72 -13.02 -3.49
C PRO A 334 -2.23 -12.78 -2.05
N TYR A 335 -1.50 -11.68 -1.84
CA TYR A 335 -0.91 -11.33 -0.54
C TYR A 335 -1.44 -10.00 -0.02
N PHE A 336 -1.79 -9.07 -0.91
CA PHE A 336 -2.26 -7.75 -0.53
C PHE A 336 -3.69 -7.52 -0.98
N THR A 337 -4.45 -6.76 -0.21
CA THR A 337 -5.76 -6.27 -0.60
C THR A 337 -5.80 -4.77 -0.39
N VAL A 338 -6.07 -4.02 -1.45
CA VAL A 338 -6.22 -2.57 -1.40
C VAL A 338 -7.70 -2.26 -1.34
N GLY A 339 -8.13 -1.50 -0.33
CA GLY A 339 -9.53 -1.19 -0.10
C GLY A 339 -9.79 0.31 -0.02
N ILE A 340 -10.90 0.74 -0.57
CA ILE A 340 -11.45 2.09 -0.42
C ILE A 340 -12.73 1.99 0.40
N GLY A 341 -12.91 2.92 1.34
CA GLY A 341 -14.11 3.04 2.14
C GLY A 341 -14.63 4.48 2.17
N LEU A 342 -15.95 4.63 2.21
CA LEU A 342 -16.65 5.91 2.35
C LEU A 342 -17.70 5.74 3.44
N GLY A 343 -17.71 6.59 4.46
CA GLY A 343 -18.60 6.43 5.60
C GLY A 343 -18.99 7.73 6.29
N VAL A 344 -19.95 7.59 7.20
CA VAL A 344 -20.48 8.67 8.03
C VAL A 344 -20.57 8.20 9.48
N ASN A 345 -20.22 9.09 10.40
CA ASN A 345 -20.48 8.85 11.83
C ASN A 345 -21.95 9.10 12.11
N VAL A 346 -22.62 8.14 12.75
CA VAL A 346 -24.06 8.16 13.06
C VAL A 346 -24.29 8.47 14.53
N LEU A 347 -23.51 7.87 15.43
CA LEU A 347 -23.60 8.12 16.87
C LEU A 347 -22.33 8.84 17.32
N HIS A 348 -22.47 10.13 17.63
CA HIS A 348 -21.39 10.99 18.13
C HIS A 348 -21.98 12.23 18.82
N LYS A 349 -21.22 12.89 19.72
CA LYS A 349 -21.63 14.15 20.38
C LYS A 349 -21.19 15.42 19.63
N GLY A 350 -21.34 15.41 18.30
CA GLY A 350 -21.01 16.56 17.45
C GLY A 350 -19.52 16.90 17.35
N GLY A 351 -19.23 18.12 16.88
CA GLY A 351 -17.88 18.66 16.73
C GLY A 351 -17.03 17.91 15.70
N ASP A 352 -15.79 17.59 16.03
CA ASP A 352 -14.82 16.97 15.11
C ASP A 352 -15.30 15.66 14.50
N LEU A 353 -16.16 14.93 15.23
CA LEU A 353 -16.67 13.62 14.88
C LEU A 353 -17.87 13.68 13.92
N LYS A 354 -18.50 14.84 13.73
CA LYS A 354 -19.58 15.03 12.74
C LYS A 354 -18.98 15.20 11.35
N SER A 355 -18.61 14.10 10.70
CA SER A 355 -17.96 14.19 9.39
C SER A 355 -18.18 12.96 8.51
N PHE A 356 -18.07 13.21 7.22
CA PHE A 356 -17.94 12.19 6.20
C PHE A 356 -16.46 11.80 6.10
N TYR A 357 -16.17 10.51 6.27
CA TYR A 357 -14.81 10.00 6.26
C TYR A 357 -14.55 9.09 5.07
N GLN A 358 -13.33 9.18 4.54
CA GLN A 358 -12.83 8.28 3.51
C GLN A 358 -11.68 7.46 4.06
N MET A 359 -11.56 6.23 3.57
CA MET A 359 -10.54 5.30 4.05
C MET A 359 -9.83 4.68 2.86
N LEU A 360 -8.52 4.78 2.86
CA LEU A 360 -7.66 3.97 2.01
C LEU A 360 -7.00 2.92 2.89
N THR A 361 -7.12 1.65 2.53
CA THR A 361 -6.67 0.53 3.36
C THR A 361 -5.82 -0.44 2.55
N LEU A 362 -4.82 -1.00 3.21
CA LEU A 362 -3.94 -2.05 2.74
C LEU A 362 -3.98 -3.19 3.77
N LYS A 363 -4.46 -4.35 3.34
CA LYS A 363 -4.43 -5.58 4.13
C LYS A 363 -3.31 -6.47 3.62
N ILE A 364 -2.45 -6.94 4.52
CA ILE A 364 -1.35 -7.85 4.23
C ILE A 364 -1.70 -9.21 4.82
N ALA A 365 -1.92 -10.21 3.98
CA ALA A 365 -2.31 -11.54 4.43
C ALA A 365 -1.17 -12.19 5.22
N ALA A 366 -1.43 -12.53 6.49
CA ALA A 366 -0.53 -13.31 7.34
C ALA A 366 -0.90 -14.80 7.28
N THR A 367 -2.20 -15.11 7.29
CA THR A 367 -2.75 -16.45 7.06
C THR A 367 -4.02 -16.37 6.20
N ARG A 368 -4.70 -17.51 5.97
CA ARG A 368 -6.01 -17.52 5.29
C ARG A 368 -7.13 -16.78 6.04
N ARG A 369 -6.93 -16.53 7.34
CA ARG A 369 -7.94 -15.95 8.24
C ARG A 369 -7.44 -14.75 9.02
N THR A 370 -6.17 -14.37 8.89
CA THR A 370 -5.58 -13.23 9.59
C THR A 370 -4.77 -12.37 8.65
N PHE A 371 -4.79 -11.06 8.89
CA PHE A 371 -4.05 -10.08 8.12
C PHE A 371 -3.59 -8.91 8.99
N VAL A 372 -2.48 -8.29 8.60
CA VAL A 372 -2.10 -6.97 9.11
C VAL A 372 -2.90 -5.92 8.35
N HIS A 373 -3.37 -4.90 9.04
CA HIS A 373 -4.16 -3.82 8.49
C HIS A 373 -3.41 -2.49 8.63
N ILE A 374 -3.22 -1.82 7.51
CA ILE A 374 -2.70 -0.46 7.45
C ILE A 374 -3.75 0.38 6.73
N GLY A 375 -4.29 1.40 7.38
CA GLY A 375 -5.29 2.28 6.78
C GLY A 375 -4.94 3.74 6.99
N TYR A 376 -5.52 4.60 6.17
CA TYR A 376 -5.46 6.03 6.35
C TYR A 376 -6.87 6.59 6.23
N CYS A 377 -7.30 7.31 7.26
CA CYS A 377 -8.59 7.97 7.31
C CYS A 377 -8.42 9.45 6.94
N LEU A 378 -9.19 9.89 5.96
CA LEU A 378 -9.39 11.30 5.60
C LEU A 378 -10.74 11.76 6.14
N LYS A 379 -10.81 13.04 6.46
CA LYS A 379 -12.01 13.76 6.87
C LYS A 379 -12.36 14.74 5.75
N ASP A 380 -13.58 14.64 5.21
CA ASP A 380 -14.12 15.53 4.19
C ASP A 380 -13.22 15.70 2.94
N PHE A 381 -12.52 14.64 2.51
CA PHE A 381 -11.61 14.58 1.34
C PHE A 381 -10.36 15.47 1.41
N GLN A 382 -10.28 16.38 2.37
CA GLN A 382 -9.26 17.42 2.41
C GLN A 382 -8.40 17.35 3.67
N THR A 383 -8.94 16.90 4.80
CA THR A 383 -8.20 16.91 6.08
C THR A 383 -7.70 15.52 6.46
N PRO A 384 -6.38 15.31 6.54
CA PRO A 384 -5.77 14.18 7.22
C PRO A 384 -6.37 13.93 8.61
N ASN A 385 -6.98 12.76 8.82
CA ASN A 385 -7.51 12.39 10.12
C ASN A 385 -6.48 11.58 10.91
N TYR A 386 -6.32 10.29 10.62
CA TYR A 386 -5.37 9.43 11.33
C TYR A 386 -4.97 8.21 10.50
N LEU A 387 -3.75 7.70 10.77
CA LEU A 387 -3.30 6.38 10.32
C LEU A 387 -4.00 5.29 11.14
N MET A 388 -4.19 4.10 10.59
CA MET A 388 -4.80 2.95 11.25
C MET A 388 -3.84 1.77 11.17
N LEU A 389 -3.14 1.45 12.25
CA LEU A 389 -2.26 0.29 12.32
C LEU A 389 -2.92 -0.79 13.16
N GLY A 390 -3.11 -1.97 12.59
CA GLY A 390 -3.94 -2.98 13.24
C GLY A 390 -3.77 -4.38 12.72
N VAL A 391 -4.58 -5.26 13.31
CA VAL A 391 -4.70 -6.66 12.92
C VAL A 391 -6.15 -6.95 12.60
N GLY A 392 -6.38 -7.89 11.68
CA GLY A 392 -7.72 -8.29 11.31
C GLY A 392 -7.89 -9.78 11.14
N PHE A 393 -9.15 -10.20 11.32
CA PHE A 393 -9.60 -11.57 11.29
C PHE A 393 -10.69 -11.70 10.24
N ARG A 394 -10.57 -12.71 9.37
CA ARG A 394 -11.53 -13.01 8.31
C ARG A 394 -12.25 -14.32 8.57
N PHE A 395 -13.58 -14.23 8.61
CA PHE A 395 -14.49 -15.34 8.82
C PHE A 395 -15.25 -15.69 7.54
N ASN A 396 -15.69 -16.95 7.45
CA ASN A 396 -16.40 -17.52 6.28
C ASN A 396 -15.66 -17.34 4.95
N ASN A 397 -14.32 -17.34 4.96
CA ASN A 397 -13.51 -17.23 3.74
C ASN A 397 -13.55 -18.54 2.94
N LYS A 398 -14.20 -18.52 1.77
CA LYS A 398 -14.30 -19.69 0.85
C LYS A 398 -13.39 -19.56 -0.37
N TYR A 399 -12.33 -18.73 -0.32
CA TYR A 399 -11.38 -18.61 -1.41
C TYR A 399 -10.72 -19.97 -1.74
N PRO A 400 -10.75 -20.41 -3.01
CA PRO A 400 -10.16 -21.67 -3.43
C PRO A 400 -8.68 -21.78 -3.06
N VAL A 401 -8.23 -23.01 -2.76
CA VAL A 401 -6.80 -23.29 -2.58
C VAL A 401 -6.14 -23.38 -3.95
N LEU A 402 -5.39 -22.33 -4.31
CA LEU A 402 -4.57 -22.32 -5.51
C LEU A 402 -3.24 -23.03 -5.20
N ARG A 403 -3.20 -24.34 -5.47
CA ARG A 403 -1.99 -25.16 -5.39
C ARG A 403 -1.11 -24.95 -6.62
#